data_AF-A0A956UWB2-F1
#
_entry.id   AF-A0A956UWB2-F1
#
_cell.length_a   1.000
_cell.length_b   1.000
_cell.length_c   1.000
_cell.angle_alpha   90.00
_cell.angle_beta   90.00
_cell.angle_gamma   90.00
#
_symmetry.space_group_name_H-M   'P 1'
#
loop_
_entity.id
_entity.type
_entity.pdbx_description
1 polymer ?
#
loop_
_entity_poly.entity_id
_entity_poly.type
_entity_poly.pdbx_seq_one_letter_code
_entity_poly.pdbx_strand_id
1 'polypeptide(L)'
;MPSERMQRRIDSLLDEAESAIASMDWETVRARCQAVLALDPGNADAEAYVVAAERADTADSKAVLPSAEAVPPLPASFVSGRYRVLRLLGEGARKRVYLAHDERLDRDVAFAV
;
A
#
# COMPACT_ATOMS: atom_id res chain seq x y z
N MET A 1 28.17 20.67 -20.79
CA MET A 1 26.82 20.98 -21.30
C MET A 1 26.27 19.69 -21.91
N PRO A 2 25.04 19.26 -21.56
CA PRO A 2 24.42 18.09 -22.18
C PRO A 2 24.32 18.31 -23.69
N SER A 3 24.64 17.29 -24.46
CA SER A 3 24.64 17.34 -25.93
C SER A 3 23.22 17.62 -26.44
N GLU A 4 23.04 18.40 -27.51
CA GLU A 4 21.70 18.72 -28.09
C GLU A 4 20.83 17.48 -28.38
N ARG A 5 21.46 16.32 -28.62
CA ARG A 5 20.79 15.03 -28.80
C ARG A 5 20.18 14.50 -27.49
N MET A 6 20.84 14.70 -26.36
CA MET A 6 20.32 14.34 -25.03
C MET A 6 19.20 15.29 -24.64
N GLN A 7 19.36 16.60 -24.86
CA GLN A 7 18.32 17.58 -24.55
C GLN A 7 17.02 17.27 -25.30
N ARG A 8 17.09 17.06 -26.63
CA ARG A 8 15.91 16.65 -27.43
C ARG A 8 15.27 15.35 -26.95
N ARG A 9 16.06 14.43 -26.39
CA ARG A 9 15.52 13.18 -25.84
C ARG A 9 14.79 13.42 -24.52
N ILE A 10 15.28 14.34 -23.68
CA ILE A 10 14.63 14.76 -22.45
C ILE A 10 13.31 15.47 -22.76
N ASP A 11 13.30 16.45 -23.66
CA ASP A 11 12.08 17.17 -24.07
C ASP A 11 11.01 16.18 -24.56
N SER A 12 11.37 15.26 -25.46
CA SER A 12 10.44 14.23 -25.96
C SER A 12 9.88 13.34 -24.85
N LEU A 13 10.68 12.99 -23.83
CA LEU A 13 10.20 12.17 -22.72
C LEU A 13 9.25 12.95 -21.80
N LEU A 14 9.45 14.26 -21.66
CA LEU A 14 8.57 15.13 -20.88
C LEU A 14 7.23 15.35 -21.61
N ASP A 15 7.22 15.57 -22.93
CA ASP A 15 5.99 15.63 -23.73
C ASP A 15 5.16 14.33 -23.61
N GLU A 16 5.83 13.18 -23.66
CA GLU A 16 5.19 11.87 -23.50
C GLU A 16 4.65 11.66 -22.07
N ALA A 17 5.36 12.17 -21.05
CA ALA A 17 4.88 12.16 -19.66
C ALA A 17 3.63 13.05 -19.50
N GLU A 18 3.63 14.26 -20.06
CA GLU A 18 2.49 15.18 -19.96
C GLU A 18 1.24 14.60 -20.65
N SER A 19 1.42 13.94 -21.80
CA SER A 19 0.35 13.21 -22.49
C SER A 19 -0.21 12.06 -21.65
N ALA A 20 0.64 11.36 -20.88
CA ALA A 20 0.21 10.31 -19.97
C ALA A 20 -0.57 10.86 -18.76
N ILE A 21 -0.21 12.04 -18.25
CA ILE A 21 -0.98 12.74 -17.20
C ILE A 21 -2.41 13.03 -17.69
N ALA A 22 -2.57 13.45 -18.96
CA ALA A 22 -3.90 13.70 -19.54
C ALA A 22 -4.77 12.43 -19.57
N SER A 23 -4.15 11.25 -19.65
CA SER A 23 -4.82 9.95 -19.58
C SER A 23 -4.92 9.39 -18.15
N MET A 24 -4.45 10.13 -17.14
CA MET A 24 -4.30 9.68 -15.75
C MET A 24 -3.42 8.42 -15.59
N ASP A 25 -2.52 8.17 -16.53
CA ASP A 25 -1.65 6.99 -16.54
C ASP A 25 -0.38 7.26 -15.74
N TRP A 26 -0.51 7.26 -14.41
CA TRP A 26 0.57 7.61 -13.49
C TRP A 26 1.77 6.65 -13.54
N GLU A 27 1.56 5.40 -13.97
CA GLU A 27 2.64 4.43 -14.17
C GLU A 27 3.54 4.85 -15.33
N THR A 28 2.96 5.22 -16.47
CA THR A 28 3.72 5.72 -17.62
C THR A 28 4.43 7.02 -17.29
N VAL A 29 3.77 7.96 -16.59
CA VAL A 29 4.39 9.22 -16.12
C VAL A 29 5.65 8.94 -15.31
N ARG A 30 5.56 8.07 -14.31
CA ARG A 30 6.70 7.70 -13.46
C ARG A 30 7.84 7.10 -14.29
N ALA A 31 7.53 6.17 -15.20
CA ALA A 31 8.53 5.51 -16.03
C ALA A 31 9.26 6.50 -16.96
N ARG A 32 8.56 7.47 -17.56
CA ARG A 32 9.19 8.50 -18.42
C ARG A 32 10.03 9.48 -17.61
N CYS A 33 9.55 9.93 -16.46
CA CYS A 33 10.31 10.83 -15.59
C CYS A 33 11.56 10.17 -15.00
N GLN A 34 11.51 8.87 -14.67
CA GLN A 34 12.70 8.11 -14.26
C GLN A 34 13.75 8.01 -15.37
N ALA A 35 13.32 7.83 -16.63
CA ALA A 35 14.23 7.85 -17.77
C ALA A 35 14.87 9.24 -17.99
N VAL A 36 14.14 10.32 -17.71
CA VAL A 36 14.69 11.69 -17.70
C VAL A 36 15.73 11.86 -16.59
N LEU A 37 15.42 11.43 -15.35
CA LEU A 37 16.36 11.52 -14.22
C LEU A 37 17.64 10.67 -14.43
N ALA A 38 17.55 9.59 -15.20
CA ALA A 38 18.74 8.81 -15.59
C ALA A 38 19.66 9.56 -16.56
N LEU A 39 19.11 10.48 -17.36
CA LEU A 39 19.86 11.33 -18.30
C LEU A 39 20.32 12.64 -17.64
N ASP A 40 19.48 13.22 -16.79
CA ASP A 40 19.74 14.42 -16.02
C ASP A 40 19.12 14.32 -14.60
N PRO A 41 19.91 13.92 -13.59
CA PRO A 41 19.40 13.75 -12.23
C PRO A 41 19.04 15.06 -11.53
N GLY A 42 19.37 16.23 -12.13
CA GLY A 42 19.04 17.55 -11.58
C GLY A 42 17.74 18.15 -12.11
N ASN A 43 16.94 17.38 -12.86
CA ASN A 43 15.73 17.90 -13.49
C ASN A 43 14.55 17.98 -12.51
N ALA A 44 14.27 19.19 -12.03
CA ALA A 44 13.21 19.49 -11.07
C ALA A 44 11.81 19.09 -11.55
N ASP A 45 11.52 19.20 -12.85
CA ASP A 45 10.20 18.84 -13.40
C ASP A 45 9.98 17.32 -13.32
N ALA A 46 10.99 16.54 -13.68
CA ALA A 46 10.92 15.08 -13.59
C ALA A 46 10.78 14.58 -12.15
N GLU A 47 11.48 15.21 -11.19
CA GLU A 47 11.29 14.91 -9.76
C GLU A 47 9.86 15.22 -9.30
N ALA A 48 9.32 16.38 -9.69
CA ALA A 48 7.96 16.79 -9.31
C ALA A 48 6.90 15.79 -9.82
N TYR A 49 7.03 15.33 -11.07
CA TYR A 49 6.12 14.37 -11.66
C TYR A 49 6.22 12.97 -11.02
N VAL A 50 7.42 12.51 -10.64
CA VAL A 50 7.58 11.25 -9.90
C VAL A 50 6.87 11.33 -8.55
N VAL A 51 7.05 12.41 -7.79
CA VAL A 51 6.38 12.61 -6.50
C VAL A 51 4.86 12.68 -6.68
N ALA A 52 4.37 13.32 -7.74
CA ALA A 52 2.94 13.36 -8.05
C ALA A 52 2.39 11.95 -8.38
N ALA A 53 3.11 11.18 -9.19
CA ALA A 53 2.74 9.81 -9.54
C ALA A 53 2.74 8.87 -8.31
N GLU A 54 3.72 8.97 -7.41
CA GLU A 54 3.76 8.17 -6.18
C GLU A 54 2.62 8.52 -5.21
N ARG A 55 2.19 9.78 -5.18
CA ARG A 55 1.00 10.18 -4.41
C ARG A 55 -0.29 9.60 -4.99
N ALA A 56 -0.40 9.56 -6.32
CA ALA A 56 -1.53 8.94 -7.00
C ALA A 56 -1.55 7.42 -6.76
N ASP A 57 -0.40 6.75 -6.85
CA ASP A 57 -0.25 5.32 -6.54
C ASP A 57 -0.57 5.00 -5.08
N THR A 58 -0.15 5.86 -4.13
CA THR A 58 -0.51 5.72 -2.72
C THR A 58 -2.00 5.91 -2.49
N ALA A 59 -2.66 6.81 -3.23
CA ALA A 59 -4.10 7.02 -3.14
C ALA A 59 -4.89 5.84 -3.69
N ASP A 60 -4.44 5.26 -4.81
CA ASP A 60 -5.05 4.06 -5.43
C ASP A 60 -4.78 2.80 -4.59
N SER A 61 -3.54 2.61 -4.12
CA SER A 61 -3.16 1.53 -3.19
C SER A 61 -3.89 1.63 -1.85
N LYS A 62 -4.20 2.85 -1.36
CA LYS A 62 -5.03 3.04 -0.16
C LYS A 62 -6.51 2.68 -0.39
N ALA A 63 -6.97 2.63 -1.64
CA ALA A 63 -8.30 2.14 -1.99
C ALA A 63 -8.35 0.61 -2.14
N VAL A 64 -7.21 -0.08 -2.31
CA VAL A 64 -7.14 -1.54 -2.52
C VAL A 64 -6.70 -2.34 -1.28
N LEU A 65 -6.39 -1.69 -0.15
CA LEU A 65 -6.20 -2.41 1.11
C LEU A 65 -7.55 -2.63 1.81
N PRO A 66 -7.91 -3.86 2.24
CA PRO A 66 -8.88 -3.96 3.33
C PRO A 66 -8.25 -3.20 4.50
N SER A 67 -9.05 -2.31 5.09
CA SER A 67 -8.78 -1.67 6.37
C SER A 67 -8.19 -2.70 7.34
N ALA A 68 -6.86 -2.77 7.43
CA ALA A 68 -6.20 -3.13 8.66
C ALA A 68 -6.38 -1.90 9.54
N GLU A 69 -7.63 -1.67 9.95
CA GLU A 69 -7.92 -1.07 11.24
C GLU A 69 -6.88 -1.64 12.19
N ALA A 70 -6.21 -0.76 12.91
CA ALA A 70 -5.52 -1.14 14.13
C ALA A 70 -6.58 -1.69 15.10
N VAL A 71 -7.07 -2.90 14.84
CA VAL A 71 -7.79 -3.70 15.81
C VAL A 71 -6.75 -3.92 16.90
N PRO A 72 -6.98 -3.47 18.14
CA PRO A 72 -6.05 -3.76 19.23
C PRO A 72 -5.75 -5.25 19.18
N PRO A 73 -4.47 -5.69 19.25
CA PRO A 73 -4.11 -7.06 18.94
C PRO A 73 -4.94 -7.99 19.83
N LEU A 74 -5.94 -8.64 19.24
CA LEU A 74 -6.59 -9.76 19.91
C LEU A 74 -5.49 -10.79 20.11
N PRO A 75 -5.43 -11.46 21.27
CA PRO A 75 -4.53 -12.59 21.43
C PRO A 75 -4.85 -13.58 20.30
N ALA A 76 -3.88 -13.87 19.44
CA ALA A 76 -4.09 -14.74 18.28
C ALA A 76 -4.52 -16.16 18.70
N SER A 77 -4.13 -16.57 19.91
CA SER A 77 -4.58 -17.83 20.50
C SER A 77 -4.52 -17.80 22.02
N PHE A 78 -5.30 -18.69 22.64
CA PHE A 78 -5.22 -18.99 24.07
C PHE A 78 -4.67 -20.40 24.29
N VAL A 79 -4.10 -20.61 25.49
CA VAL A 79 -3.55 -21.91 25.92
C VAL A 79 -2.51 -22.42 24.90
N SER A 80 -1.48 -21.61 24.67
CA SER A 80 -0.33 -21.93 23.81
C SER A 80 -0.70 -22.43 22.40
N GLY A 81 -1.69 -21.80 21.76
CA GLY A 81 -2.10 -22.14 20.39
C GLY A 81 -3.27 -23.10 20.27
N ARG A 82 -3.77 -23.68 21.37
CA ARG A 82 -4.87 -24.65 21.29
C ARG A 82 -6.19 -24.03 20.83
N TYR A 83 -6.50 -22.83 21.32
CA TYR A 83 -7.73 -22.11 20.98
C TYR A 83 -7.37 -20.91 20.11
N ARG A 84 -7.55 -21.04 18.79
CA ARG A 84 -7.27 -19.95 17.85
C ARG A 84 -8.40 -18.93 17.91
N VAL A 85 -8.11 -17.69 18.26
CA VAL A 85 -9.15 -16.65 18.38
C VAL A 85 -9.60 -16.22 16.99
N LEU A 86 -10.89 -16.38 16.72
CA LEU A 86 -11.51 -15.95 15.46
C LEU A 86 -12.04 -14.52 15.59
N ARG A 87 -12.81 -14.23 16.66
CA ARG A 87 -13.37 -12.89 16.92
C ARG A 87 -13.83 -12.71 18.36
N LEU A 88 -13.97 -11.47 18.82
CA LEU A 88 -14.65 -11.17 20.09
C LEU A 88 -16.18 -11.38 19.91
N LEU A 89 -16.79 -12.13 20.82
CA LEU A 89 -18.24 -12.32 20.92
C LEU A 89 -18.89 -11.32 21.86
N GLY A 90 -18.21 -10.90 22.93
CA GLY A 90 -18.73 -9.89 23.84
C GLY A 90 -17.78 -9.56 24.99
N GLU A 91 -17.85 -8.34 25.48
CA GLU A 91 -17.13 -7.86 26.66
C GLU A 91 -18.14 -7.58 27.77
N GLY A 92 -17.95 -8.17 28.94
CA GLY A 92 -18.63 -7.78 30.18
C GLY A 92 -17.68 -7.01 31.09
N ALA A 93 -18.20 -6.43 32.18
CA ALA A 93 -17.42 -5.61 33.12
C ALA A 93 -16.14 -6.25 33.69
N ARG A 94 -15.98 -7.57 33.55
CA ARG A 94 -14.89 -8.34 34.14
C ARG A 94 -14.27 -9.42 33.24
N LYS A 95 -14.83 -9.64 32.05
CA LYS A 95 -14.39 -10.73 31.15
C LYS A 95 -14.66 -10.43 29.69
N ARG A 96 -13.86 -11.03 28.82
CA ARG A 96 -14.04 -11.01 27.37
C ARG A 96 -14.32 -12.42 26.87
N VAL A 97 -15.35 -12.55 26.05
CA VAL A 97 -15.75 -13.80 25.42
C VAL A 97 -15.36 -13.74 23.95
N TYR A 98 -14.61 -14.73 23.51
CA TYR A 98 -14.13 -14.88 22.14
C TYR A 98 -14.74 -16.13 21.50
N LEU A 99 -15.00 -16.06 20.20
CA LEU A 99 -15.17 -17.24 19.38
C LEU A 99 -13.77 -17.73 19.07
N ALA A 100 -13.46 -18.96 19.45
CA ALA A 100 -12.17 -19.58 19.18
C ALA A 100 -12.37 -20.97 18.56
N HIS A 101 -11.43 -21.38 17.71
CA HIS A 101 -11.39 -22.72 17.15
C HIS A 101 -10.49 -23.62 18.02
N ASP A 102 -11.00 -24.75 18.52
CA ASP A 102 -10.21 -25.73 19.27
C ASP A 102 -9.50 -26.68 18.29
N GLU A 103 -8.19 -26.50 18.09
CA GLU A 103 -7.39 -27.31 17.16
C GLU A 103 -7.35 -28.81 17.51
N ARG A 104 -7.69 -29.18 18.75
CA ARG A 104 -7.74 -30.61 19.15
C ARG A 104 -9.08 -31.27 18.87
N LEU A 105 -10.16 -30.50 18.87
CA LEU A 105 -11.52 -30.99 18.70
C LEU A 105 -12.14 -30.57 17.36
N ASP A 106 -11.41 -29.78 16.57
CA ASP A 106 -11.78 -29.26 15.25
C ASP A 106 -13.18 -28.63 15.25
N ARG A 107 -13.42 -27.74 16.23
CA ARG A 107 -14.73 -27.10 16.41
C ARG A 107 -14.61 -25.71 17.01
N ASP A 108 -15.62 -24.90 16.71
CA ASP A 108 -15.73 -23.57 17.27
C ASP A 108 -16.31 -23.61 18.69
N VAL A 109 -15.67 -22.89 19.60
CA VAL A 109 -16.00 -22.81 21.02
C VAL A 109 -16.01 -21.35 21.49
N ALA A 110 -16.84 -21.04 22.48
CA ALA A 110 -16.78 -19.77 23.18
C ALA A 110 -15.73 -19.83 24.30
N PHE A 111 -14.69 -19.00 24.21
CA PHE A 111 -13.60 -18.94 25.18
C PHE A 111 -13.68 -17.63 25.97
N ALA A 112 -13.84 -17.72 27.29
CA ALA A 112 -13.94 -16.55 28.17
C ALA A 112 -12.64 -16.37 28.98
N VAL A 113 -12.10 -15.15 28.97
CA VAL A 113 -10.93 -14.72 29.76
C VAL A 113 -11.24 -13.52 30.63
#